data_AF-A0A9E6W6N8-F1
#
_entry.id   AF-A0A9E6W6N8-F1
#
_cell.length_a   1.000
_cell.length_b   1.000
_cell.length_c   1.000
_cell.angle_alpha   90.00
_cell.angle_beta   90.00
_cell.angle_gamma   90.00
#
_symmetry.space_group_name_H-M   'P 1'
#
loop_
_entity.id
_entity.type
_entity.pdbx_description
1 polymer ?
#
loop_
_entity_poly.entity_id
_entity_poly.type
_entity_poly.pdbx_seq_one_letter_code
_entity_poly.pdbx_strand_id
1 'polypeptide(L)'
;MLNEALVKEFGLRIRNLREQKNLSQEKLSFITGFHRTYIGMIERGERNISLLNMAVFAKAFEMTVSELLDLSKVNPKHTFRTYDFKTDR
;
A
#
# COMPACT_ATOMS: atom_id res chain seq x y z
N MET A 1 -2.82 -11.76 -12.07
CA MET A 1 -2.11 -12.74 -11.20
C MET A 1 -2.14 -12.23 -9.75
N LEU A 2 -1.98 -13.10 -8.72
CA LEU A 2 -1.89 -12.76 -7.28
C LEU A 2 -1.27 -11.38 -6.99
N ASN A 3 -0.14 -11.11 -7.63
CA ASN A 3 0.66 -9.90 -7.43
C ASN A 3 -0.07 -8.60 -7.82
N GLU A 4 -0.99 -8.60 -8.78
CA GLU A 4 -1.62 -7.37 -9.28
C GLU A 4 -2.75 -6.90 -8.36
N ALA A 5 -3.60 -7.81 -7.89
CA ALA A 5 -4.71 -7.47 -7.01
C ALA A 5 -4.22 -7.01 -5.63
N LEU A 6 -3.26 -7.74 -5.04
CA LEU A 6 -2.71 -7.39 -3.73
C LEU A 6 -2.04 -6.00 -3.74
N VAL A 7 -1.25 -5.71 -4.77
CA VAL A 7 -0.55 -4.42 -4.90
C VAL A 7 -1.55 -3.27 -5.13
N LYS A 8 -2.67 -3.51 -5.84
CA LYS A 8 -3.75 -2.53 -6.00
C LYS A 8 -4.48 -2.26 -4.68
N GLU A 9 -4.82 -3.29 -3.91
CA GLU A 9 -5.47 -3.15 -2.61
C GLU A 9 -4.57 -2.40 -1.62
N PHE A 10 -3.28 -2.75 -1.57
CA PHE A 10 -2.30 -2.03 -0.77
C PHE A 10 -2.18 -0.57 -1.19
N GLY A 11 -2.08 -0.29 -2.50
CA GLY A 11 -2.05 1.08 -3.03
C GLY A 11 -3.26 1.90 -2.61
N LEU A 12 -4.46 1.34 -2.71
CA LEU A 12 -5.69 1.99 -2.25
C LEU A 12 -5.67 2.25 -0.74
N ARG A 13 -5.11 1.33 0.05
CA ARG A 13 -4.94 1.53 1.50
C ARG A 13 -4.05 2.72 1.82
N ILE A 14 -2.90 2.85 1.13
CA ILE A 14 -2.00 4.00 1.29
C ILE A 14 -2.71 5.31 0.94
N ARG A 15 -3.46 5.31 -0.17
CA ARG A 15 -4.26 6.48 -0.57
C ARG A 15 -5.29 6.86 0.50
N ASN A 16 -6.05 5.89 1.02
CA ASN A 16 -7.06 6.13 2.04
C ASN A 16 -6.45 6.71 3.32
N LEU A 17 -5.32 6.15 3.80
CA LEU A 17 -4.61 6.68 4.97
C LEU A 17 -4.09 8.10 4.74
N ARG A 18 -3.55 8.37 3.55
CA ARG A 18 -3.09 9.70 3.16
C ARG A 18 -4.24 10.71 3.20
N GLU A 19 -5.39 10.36 2.62
CA GLU A 19 -6.58 11.23 2.57
C GLU A 19 -7.20 11.42 3.97
N GLN A 20 -7.24 10.38 4.80
CA GLN A 20 -7.70 10.47 6.20
C GLN A 20 -6.85 11.44 7.05
N LYS A 21 -5.55 11.51 6.79
CA LYS A 21 -4.65 12.50 7.42
C LYS A 21 -4.63 13.86 6.69
N ASN A 22 -5.51 14.08 5.71
CA ASN A 22 -5.58 15.31 4.88
C ASN A 22 -4.25 15.67 4.21
N LEU A 23 -3.48 14.66 3.80
CA LEU A 23 -2.18 14.87 3.16
C LEU A 23 -2.32 14.88 1.63
N SER A 24 -1.66 15.83 0.96
CA SER A 24 -1.40 15.70 -0.48
C SER A 24 -0.27 14.69 -0.73
N GLN A 25 -0.15 14.18 -1.96
CA GLN A 25 0.99 13.32 -2.32
C GLN A 25 2.33 14.05 -2.15
N GLU A 26 2.35 15.37 -2.41
CA GLU A 26 3.53 16.22 -2.19
C GLU A 26 3.89 16.32 -0.70
N LYS A 27 2.89 16.44 0.17
CA LYS A 27 3.12 16.47 1.62
C LYS A 27 3.61 15.12 2.13
N LEU A 28 3.05 14.01 1.64
CA LEU A 28 3.52 12.67 2.00
C LEU A 28 4.93 12.40 1.45
N SER A 29 5.26 12.94 0.27
CA SER A 29 6.62 12.93 -0.31
C SER A 29 7.62 13.57 0.64
N PHE A 30 7.29 14.75 1.18
CA PHE A 30 8.14 15.42 2.17
C PHE A 30 8.32 14.61 3.46
N ILE A 31 7.24 14.01 3.99
CA ILE A 31 7.29 13.24 5.25
C ILE A 31 8.09 11.95 5.10
N THR A 32 7.92 11.25 3.98
CA THR A 32 8.54 9.94 3.75
C THR A 32 9.92 10.01 3.10
N GLY A 33 10.27 11.15 2.50
CA GLY A 33 11.47 11.30 1.68
C GLY A 33 11.39 10.64 0.30
N PHE A 34 10.26 10.01 -0.05
CA PHE A 34 10.05 9.45 -1.38
C PHE A 34 9.62 10.51 -2.37
N HIS A 35 10.02 10.39 -3.64
CA HIS A 35 9.54 11.26 -4.70
C HIS A 35 8.01 11.13 -4.88
N ARG A 36 7.29 12.25 -5.07
CA ARG A 36 5.84 12.28 -5.28
C ARG A 36 5.36 11.28 -6.34
N THR A 37 6.07 11.15 -7.46
CA THR A 37 5.73 10.17 -8.51
C THR A 37 5.76 8.74 -8.01
N TYR A 38 6.71 8.38 -7.12
CA TYR A 38 6.79 7.04 -6.53
C TYR A 38 5.58 6.76 -5.63
N ILE A 39 5.17 7.74 -4.82
CA ILE A 39 3.94 7.66 -4.03
C ILE A 39 2.72 7.45 -4.93
N GLY A 40 2.60 8.22 -6.02
CA GLY A 40 1.52 8.04 -6.99
C GLY A 40 1.52 6.65 -7.65
N MET A 41 2.69 6.10 -7.99
CA MET A 41 2.79 4.74 -8.52
C MET A 41 2.37 3.68 -7.49
N ILE A 42 2.71 3.86 -6.22
CA ILE A 42 2.24 2.97 -5.13
C ILE A 42 0.72 3.05 -5.01
N GLU A 43 0.14 4.25 -4.94
CA GLU A 43 -1.30 4.43 -4.77
C GLU A 43 -2.11 3.85 -5.94
N ARG A 44 -1.55 3.85 -7.14
CA ARG A 44 -2.14 3.21 -8.32
C ARG A 44 -1.82 1.71 -8.43
N GLY A 45 -1.06 1.13 -7.52
CA GLY A 45 -0.67 -0.27 -7.54
C GLY A 45 0.24 -0.63 -8.72
N GLU A 46 1.05 0.31 -9.21
CA GLU A 46 2.01 0.12 -10.32
C GLU A 46 3.40 -0.32 -9.83
N ARG A 47 3.61 -0.33 -8.50
CA ARG A 47 4.86 -0.74 -7.86
C ARG A 47 4.58 -1.65 -6.69
N ASN A 48 5.25 -2.80 -6.69
CA ASN A 48 5.39 -3.61 -5.50
C ASN A 48 6.42 -2.94 -4.57
N ILE A 49 6.00 -2.59 -3.36
CA ILE A 49 6.82 -1.89 -2.39
C ILE A 49 7.69 -2.88 -1.61
N SER A 50 8.93 -2.50 -1.27
CA SER A 50 9.79 -3.33 -0.42
C SER A 50 9.38 -3.22 1.06
N LEU A 51 9.78 -4.20 1.87
CA LEU A 51 9.53 -4.20 3.32
C LEU A 51 10.08 -2.95 4.02
N LEU A 52 11.30 -2.53 3.67
CA LEU A 52 11.93 -1.33 4.25
C LEU A 52 11.11 -0.07 3.93
N ASN A 53 10.63 0.06 2.69
CA ASN A 53 9.81 1.20 2.31
C ASN A 53 8.46 1.16 3.02
N MET A 54 7.83 -0.01 3.18
CA MET A 54 6.62 -0.14 4.00
C MET A 54 6.83 0.33 5.44
N ALA A 55 7.98 0.05 6.06
CA ALA A 55 8.29 0.54 7.39
C ALA A 55 8.35 2.08 7.46
N VAL A 56 8.84 2.74 6.41
CA VAL A 56 8.82 4.21 6.30
C VAL A 56 7.38 4.74 6.25
N PHE A 57 6.51 4.15 5.43
CA PHE A 57 5.09 4.53 5.39
C PHE A 57 4.38 4.27 6.72
N ALA A 58 4.65 3.13 7.36
CA ALA A 58 4.06 2.78 8.65
C ALA A 58 4.43 3.83 9.70
N LYS A 59 5.72 4.21 9.76
CA LYS A 59 6.19 5.31 10.62
C LYS A 59 5.54 6.64 10.27
N ALA A 60 5.43 6.99 8.99
CA ALA A 60 4.81 8.24 8.53
C ALA A 60 3.31 8.33 8.89
N PHE A 61 2.63 7.19 8.98
CA PHE A 61 1.24 7.11 9.39
C PHE A 61 1.05 6.81 10.89
N GLU A 62 2.13 6.72 11.66
CA GLU A 62 2.12 6.42 13.11
C GLU A 62 1.47 5.08 13.45
N MET A 63 1.84 4.04 12.70
CA MET A 63 1.33 2.68 12.88
C MET A 63 2.44 1.63 12.70
N THR A 64 2.16 0.41 13.11
CA THR A 64 2.99 -0.76 12.83
C THR A 64 2.87 -1.19 11.38
N VAL A 65 3.84 -1.96 10.88
CA VAL A 65 3.77 -2.56 9.54
C VAL A 65 2.61 -3.56 9.45
N SER A 66 2.29 -4.28 10.53
CA SER A 66 1.15 -5.20 10.57
C SER A 66 -0.17 -4.45 10.39
N GLU A 67 -0.36 -3.34 11.10
CA GLU A 67 -1.51 -2.47 10.88
C GLU A 67 -1.50 -1.94 9.45
N LEU A 68 -0.34 -1.51 8.92
CA LEU A 68 -0.22 -1.04 7.53
C LEU A 68 -0.66 -2.10 6.48
N LEU A 69 -0.56 -3.38 6.82
CA LEU A 69 -0.93 -4.50 5.96
C LEU A 69 -2.33 -5.05 6.24
N ASP A 70 -3.09 -4.48 7.17
CA ASP A 70 -4.49 -4.86 7.40
C ASP A 70 -5.38 -4.37 6.25
N LEU A 71 -5.49 -5.18 5.20
CA LEU A 71 -6.29 -4.92 4.01
C LEU A 71 -7.79 -5.19 4.22
N SER A 72 -8.20 -5.75 5.37
CA SER A 72 -9.62 -5.99 5.66
C SER A 72 -10.46 -4.71 5.65
N LYS A 73 -9.82 -3.57 5.91
CA LYS A 73 -10.41 -2.22 5.85
C LYS A 73 -10.68 -1.73 4.42
N VAL A 74 -10.01 -2.31 3.43
CA VAL A 74 -10.17 -1.97 2.01
C VAL A 74 -11.04 -2.99 1.31
N ASN A 75 -10.76 -4.28 1.55
CA ASN A 75 -11.54 -5.39 1.04
C ASN A 75 -11.88 -6.35 2.19
N PRO A 76 -13.12 -6.32 2.73
CA PRO A 76 -13.54 -7.20 3.83
C PRO A 76 -13.47 -8.69 3.49
N LYS A 77 -13.39 -9.04 2.19
CA LYS A 77 -13.29 -10.41 1.69
C LYS A 77 -11.85 -10.78 1.31
N HIS A 78 -10.85 -10.00 1.73
CA HIS A 78 -9.45 -10.32 1.47
C HIS A 78 -9.10 -11.69 2.06
N THR A 79 -8.79 -12.66 1.20
CA THR A 79 -8.28 -13.97 1.63
C THR A 79 -7.15 -14.42 0.72
N PHE A 80 -6.03 -14.86 1.27
CA PHE A 80 -4.94 -15.40 0.46
C PHE A 80 -5.28 -16.71 -0.27
N ARG A 81 -6.42 -17.31 0.07
CA ARG A 81 -6.90 -18.59 -0.46
C ARG A 81 -7.50 -18.48 -1.87
N THR A 82 -7.83 -17.27 -2.32
CA THR A 82 -8.44 -17.02 -3.64
C THR A 82 -7.41 -16.60 -4.69
N TYR A 83 -6.12 -16.72 -4.40
CA TYR A 83 -5.07 -16.35 -5.33
C TYR A 83 -4.43 -17.58 -5.97
N ASP A 84 -4.42 -17.60 -7.31
CA ASP A 84 -3.74 -18.65 -8.06
C ASP A 84 -2.21 -18.47 -7.96
N PHE A 85 -1.52 -19.56 -7.62
CA PHE A 85 -0.07 -19.62 -7.77
C PHE A 85 0.29 -19.66 -9.25
N LYS A 86 1.53 -19.22 -9.57
CA LYS A 86 2.05 -19.35 -10.94
C LYS A 86 2.09 -20.81 -11.43
N THR A 87 2.14 -21.76 -10.50
CA THR A 87 2.14 -23.21 -10.74
C THR A 87 0.75 -23.79 -10.97
N ASP A 88 -0.31 -22.99 -10.76
CA ASP A 88 -1.71 -23.43 -10.92
C ASP A 88 -2.19 -23.20 -12.37
N ARG A 89 -1.26 -22.98 -13.31
CA ARG A 89 -1.49 -22.88 -14.76
C ARG A 89 -0.67 -23.91 -15.52
#